data_AF-A0A8T1ZDC8-F1
#
_entry.id   AF-A0A8T1ZDC8-F1
#
_cell.length_a   1.000
_cell.length_b   1.000
_cell.length_c   1.000
_cell.angle_alpha   90.00
_cell.angle_beta   90.00
_cell.angle_gamma   90.00
#
_symmetry.space_group_name_H-M   'P 1'
#
loop_
_entity.id
_entity.type
_entity.pdbx_description
1 polymer ?
#
loop_
_entity_poly.entity_id
_entity_poly.type
_entity_poly.pdbx_seq_one_letter_code
_entity_poly.pdbx_strand_id
1 'polypeptide(L)'
;MATFDIVAITQDASYVTFDALQLGQSNQQIVGRLLRFWEATNNKEDGELMGIVLLFLDEKNTVIHGFIPASLVDHNRYVLQESEIFNLSGFEVGRSTNLYKITDNPLAIRFLPSTNMTKIENIGVTINQEKFMLQNSNHLQALANTNLALPDVVGQVMFVQGSNLHDGTSKERLVMRFKMDTSVIVYLQLWGEAASTFRSQISKKKTNKNVMVVTTINPKLFGGKSYEVKNHTLHQPIRDDVDYRESINKIKLTPTLLIDYSTLKALGLENDVGWMLNALGLLQFMESVCREIYEEEIRQFFVTVSLAFTRMSSPLARDGILYFTINGEHYNISIPRLGRALGFDYQDAIDFGPEEHGNI
;
A
#
# COMPACT_ATOMS: atom_id res chain seq x y z
N MET A 1 0.51 15.53 -40.13
CA MET A 1 -0.85 15.14 -40.54
C MET A 1 -1.34 14.11 -39.54
N ALA A 2 -2.34 14.47 -38.73
CA ALA A 2 -2.98 13.52 -37.84
C ALA A 2 -3.86 12.60 -38.69
N THR A 3 -3.55 11.32 -38.73
CA THR A 3 -4.41 10.28 -39.30
C THR A 3 -5.61 10.12 -38.37
N PHE A 4 -6.78 10.52 -38.85
CA PHE A 4 -8.05 10.20 -38.20
C PHE A 4 -8.42 8.77 -38.61
N ASP A 5 -8.25 7.83 -37.68
CA ASP A 5 -8.83 6.50 -37.84
C ASP A 5 -10.34 6.60 -37.60
N ILE A 6 -11.09 6.59 -38.70
CA ILE A 6 -12.53 6.37 -38.68
C ILE A 6 -12.73 4.89 -38.37
N VAL A 7 -13.24 4.59 -37.17
CA VAL A 7 -13.65 3.23 -36.79
C VAL A 7 -15.17 3.19 -36.61
N ALA A 8 -15.77 2.15 -37.19
CA ALA A 8 -17.19 1.98 -37.45
C ALA A 8 -18.11 2.08 -36.22
N ILE A 9 -19.35 2.53 -36.47
CA ILE A 9 -20.47 2.41 -35.53
C ILE A 9 -20.80 0.91 -35.41
N THR A 10 -20.42 0.28 -34.31
CA THR A 10 -20.83 -1.10 -34.00
C THR A 10 -22.26 -1.10 -33.47
N GLN A 11 -23.13 -1.76 -34.24
CA GLN A 11 -24.33 -2.54 -33.89
C GLN A 11 -24.78 -2.47 -32.41
N ASP A 12 -26.06 -2.17 -32.17
CA ASP A 12 -26.69 -2.20 -30.83
C ASP A 12 -26.16 -3.37 -30.00
N ALA A 13 -25.46 -3.07 -28.92
CA ALA A 13 -24.86 -4.04 -28.04
C ALA A 13 -25.94 -5.01 -27.51
N SER A 14 -25.84 -6.30 -27.83
CA SER A 14 -26.76 -7.35 -27.35
C SER A 14 -26.50 -7.77 -25.90
N TYR A 15 -25.74 -6.97 -25.15
CA TYR A 15 -25.34 -7.24 -23.77
C TYR A 15 -25.80 -6.11 -22.85
N VAL A 16 -25.86 -6.39 -21.56
CA VAL A 16 -26.24 -5.42 -20.52
C VAL A 16 -25.05 -5.06 -19.64
N THR A 17 -25.05 -3.83 -19.13
CA THR A 17 -24.12 -3.38 -18.09
C THR A 17 -24.45 -4.03 -16.75
N PHE A 18 -23.48 -4.09 -15.84
CA PHE A 18 -23.65 -4.73 -14.54
C PHE A 18 -24.72 -4.04 -13.67
N ASP A 19 -24.89 -2.72 -13.79
CA ASP A 19 -25.94 -1.98 -13.08
C ASP A 19 -27.36 -2.26 -13.60
N ALA A 20 -27.49 -2.88 -14.77
CA ALA A 20 -28.76 -3.23 -15.41
C ALA A 20 -29.10 -4.73 -15.24
N LEU A 21 -28.29 -5.48 -14.49
CA LEU A 21 -28.53 -6.90 -14.24
C LEU A 21 -29.77 -7.12 -13.38
N GLN A 22 -30.54 -8.15 -13.72
CA GLN A 22 -31.73 -8.57 -12.98
C GLN A 22 -31.47 -9.89 -12.28
N LEU A 23 -32.06 -10.08 -11.09
CA LEU A 23 -31.90 -11.30 -10.30
C LEU A 23 -32.49 -12.53 -11.00
N GLY A 24 -31.87 -13.69 -10.76
CA GLY A 24 -32.32 -15.00 -11.25
C GLY A 24 -31.43 -15.57 -12.35
N GLN A 25 -31.89 -16.67 -12.97
CA GLN A 25 -31.24 -17.22 -14.14
C GLN A 25 -31.34 -16.24 -15.31
N SER A 26 -30.19 -15.87 -15.86
CA SER A 26 -30.10 -14.79 -16.83
C SER A 26 -29.90 -15.32 -18.23
N ASN A 27 -30.82 -14.95 -19.13
CA ASN A 27 -30.60 -15.03 -20.58
C ASN A 27 -29.84 -13.80 -21.09
N GLN A 28 -29.45 -12.87 -20.21
CA GLN A 28 -28.71 -11.66 -20.57
C GLN A 28 -27.27 -12.03 -20.89
N GLN A 29 -26.68 -11.34 -21.85
CA GLN A 29 -25.24 -11.37 -22.07
C GLN A 29 -24.62 -10.19 -21.32
N ILE A 30 -23.40 -10.38 -20.81
CA ILE A 30 -22.61 -9.29 -20.24
C ILE A 30 -21.23 -9.30 -20.87
N VAL A 31 -20.62 -8.12 -20.88
CA VAL A 31 -19.23 -7.96 -21.29
C VAL A 31 -18.48 -7.31 -20.15
N GLY A 32 -17.31 -7.85 -19.82
CA GLY A 32 -16.47 -7.30 -18.77
C GLY A 32 -15.02 -7.71 -18.88
N ARG A 33 -14.14 -6.83 -18.41
CA ARG A 33 -12.72 -7.15 -18.18
C ARG A 33 -12.59 -7.96 -16.90
N LEU A 34 -11.94 -9.12 -16.96
CA LEU A 34 -11.57 -9.89 -15.78
C LEU A 34 -10.38 -9.20 -15.10
N LEU A 35 -10.64 -8.49 -14.00
CA LEU A 35 -9.60 -7.79 -13.27
C LEU A 35 -8.71 -8.79 -12.53
N ARG A 36 -9.32 -9.64 -11.71
CA ARG A 36 -8.62 -10.59 -10.84
C ARG A 36 -9.42 -11.87 -10.67
N PHE A 37 -8.73 -12.96 -10.38
CA PHE A 37 -9.37 -14.17 -9.89
C PHE A 37 -8.47 -14.93 -8.90
N TRP A 38 -9.07 -15.65 -7.95
CA TRP A 38 -8.33 -16.47 -7.00
C TRP A 38 -9.18 -17.63 -6.49
N GLU A 39 -8.50 -18.67 -6.01
CA GLU A 39 -9.15 -19.81 -5.38
C GLU A 39 -9.62 -19.44 -3.97
N ALA A 40 -10.87 -19.79 -3.65
CA ALA A 40 -11.45 -19.67 -2.32
C ALA A 40 -11.48 -21.06 -1.68
N THR A 41 -10.92 -21.17 -0.47
CA THR A 41 -10.85 -22.43 0.29
C THR A 41 -11.58 -22.30 1.63
N ASN A 42 -12.15 -23.41 2.11
CA ASN A 42 -12.81 -23.47 3.40
C ASN A 42 -11.78 -23.63 4.53
N ASN A 43 -11.56 -22.57 5.29
CA ASN A 43 -10.63 -22.58 6.43
C ASN A 43 -11.04 -23.49 7.60
N LYS A 44 -12.27 -24.04 7.61
CA LYS A 44 -12.76 -24.93 8.68
C LYS A 44 -12.68 -26.41 8.33
N GLU A 45 -12.64 -26.75 7.05
CA GLU A 45 -12.70 -28.12 6.51
C GLU A 45 -11.40 -28.41 5.74
N ASP A 46 -10.28 -28.35 6.47
CA ASP A 46 -8.94 -28.73 5.97
C ASP A 46 -8.48 -28.02 4.68
N GLY A 47 -9.04 -26.83 4.40
CA GLY A 47 -8.69 -26.06 3.20
C GLY A 47 -9.34 -26.55 1.91
N GLU A 48 -10.46 -27.28 1.97
CA GLU A 48 -11.20 -27.72 0.79
C GLU A 48 -11.49 -26.56 -0.18
N LEU A 49 -11.24 -26.78 -1.48
CA LEU A 49 -11.54 -25.81 -2.52
C LEU A 49 -13.05 -25.59 -2.61
N MET A 50 -13.50 -24.37 -2.34
CA MET A 50 -14.89 -23.97 -2.52
C MET A 50 -15.18 -23.57 -3.97
N GLY A 51 -14.19 -22.98 -4.64
CA GLY A 51 -14.32 -22.48 -6.00
C GLY A 51 -13.34 -21.37 -6.33
N ILE A 52 -13.62 -20.61 -7.39
CA ILE A 52 -12.84 -19.45 -7.83
C ILE A 52 -13.71 -18.20 -7.73
N VAL A 53 -13.19 -17.19 -7.03
CA VAL A 53 -13.77 -15.85 -7.02
C VAL A 53 -13.23 -15.08 -8.23
N LEU A 54 -14.12 -14.39 -8.93
CA LEU A 54 -13.82 -13.55 -10.08
C LEU A 54 -14.18 -12.10 -9.76
N LEU A 55 -13.44 -11.15 -10.33
CA LEU A 55 -13.76 -9.73 -10.25
C LEU A 55 -13.81 -9.14 -11.66
N PHE A 56 -14.99 -8.68 -12.09
CA PHE A 56 -15.20 -8.11 -13.42
C PHE A 56 -15.44 -6.61 -13.37
N LEU A 57 -15.04 -5.91 -14.42
CA LEU A 57 -15.29 -4.49 -14.66
C LEU A 57 -15.96 -4.27 -16.02
N ASP A 58 -17.06 -3.53 -16.07
CA ASP A 58 -17.76 -3.18 -17.32
C ASP A 58 -17.39 -1.78 -17.83
N GLU A 59 -17.98 -1.38 -18.96
CA GLU A 59 -17.78 -0.09 -19.60
C GLU A 59 -18.40 1.10 -18.84
N LYS A 60 -19.28 0.84 -17.86
CA LYS A 60 -19.79 1.87 -16.94
C LYS A 60 -18.91 2.04 -15.72
N ASN A 61 -17.76 1.37 -15.71
CA ASN A 61 -16.83 1.35 -14.61
C ASN A 61 -17.48 0.73 -13.35
N THR A 62 -18.44 -0.17 -13.50
CA THR A 62 -19.07 -0.91 -12.42
C THR A 62 -18.36 -2.23 -12.21
N VAL A 63 -18.13 -2.59 -10.95
CA VAL A 63 -17.41 -3.81 -10.57
C VAL A 63 -18.39 -4.80 -9.99
N ILE A 64 -18.38 -6.02 -10.51
CA ILE A 64 -19.20 -7.12 -9.96
C ILE A 64 -18.30 -8.30 -9.67
N HIS A 65 -18.56 -9.01 -8.57
CA HIS A 65 -17.88 -10.26 -8.31
C HIS A 65 -18.63 -11.44 -8.92
N GLY A 66 -17.87 -12.43 -9.36
CA GLY A 66 -18.37 -13.71 -9.85
C GLY A 66 -17.86 -14.86 -9.01
N PHE A 67 -18.51 -16.01 -9.12
CA PHE A 67 -18.07 -17.24 -8.46
C PHE A 67 -18.23 -18.46 -9.37
N ILE A 68 -17.15 -19.22 -9.52
CA ILE A 68 -17.13 -20.55 -10.14
C ILE A 68 -17.08 -21.57 -9.02
N PRO A 69 -18.12 -22.40 -8.80
CA PRO A 69 -18.09 -23.44 -7.78
C PRO A 69 -17.04 -24.51 -8.11
N ALA A 70 -16.48 -25.16 -7.09
CA ALA A 70 -15.42 -26.17 -7.23
C ALA A 70 -15.70 -27.23 -8.32
N SER A 71 -16.95 -27.70 -8.41
CA SER A 71 -17.40 -28.68 -9.42
C SER A 71 -17.25 -28.22 -10.88
N LEU A 72 -17.08 -26.92 -11.12
CA LEU A 72 -16.94 -26.32 -12.45
C LEU A 72 -15.54 -25.75 -12.71
N VAL A 73 -14.62 -25.81 -11.73
CA VAL A 73 -13.28 -25.22 -11.85
C VAL A 73 -12.50 -25.86 -12.99
N ASP A 74 -12.40 -27.19 -13.06
CA ASP A 74 -11.62 -27.89 -14.09
C ASP A 74 -12.06 -27.54 -15.51
N HIS A 75 -13.36 -27.27 -15.70
CA HIS A 75 -13.95 -26.92 -17.00
C HIS A 75 -13.76 -25.46 -17.39
N ASN A 76 -13.44 -24.56 -16.46
CA ASN A 76 -13.40 -23.11 -16.72
C ASN A 76 -12.00 -22.50 -16.49
N ARG A 77 -11.15 -23.15 -15.69
CA ARG A 77 -9.86 -22.60 -15.26
C ARG A 77 -8.97 -22.17 -16.41
N TYR A 78 -8.96 -22.95 -17.50
CA TYR A 78 -8.10 -22.72 -18.66
C TYR A 78 -8.44 -21.45 -19.44
N VAL A 79 -9.68 -20.96 -19.32
CA VAL A 79 -10.15 -19.74 -20.01
C VAL A 79 -9.76 -18.47 -19.24
N LEU A 80 -9.55 -18.58 -17.93
CA LEU A 80 -9.34 -17.42 -17.06
C LEU A 80 -7.98 -16.78 -17.28
N GLN A 81 -8.01 -15.53 -17.74
CA GLN A 81 -6.82 -14.69 -17.91
C GLN A 81 -7.13 -13.27 -17.43
N GLU A 82 -6.36 -12.77 -16.46
CA GLU A 82 -6.50 -11.41 -15.97
C GLU A 82 -6.24 -10.38 -17.08
N SER A 83 -6.82 -9.20 -16.94
CA SER A 83 -6.78 -8.07 -17.88
C SER A 83 -7.49 -8.30 -19.23
N GLU A 84 -7.93 -9.51 -19.54
CA GLU A 84 -8.67 -9.81 -20.77
C GLU A 84 -10.16 -9.49 -20.65
N ILE A 85 -10.79 -9.23 -21.79
CA ILE A 85 -12.23 -8.94 -21.88
C ILE A 85 -12.97 -10.22 -22.30
N PHE A 86 -14.08 -10.48 -21.63
CA PHE A 86 -14.91 -11.66 -21.87
C PHE A 86 -16.37 -11.28 -22.10
N ASN A 87 -17.02 -12.03 -22.98
CA ASN A 87 -18.47 -12.13 -23.05
C ASN A 87 -18.91 -13.32 -22.18
N LEU A 88 -19.85 -13.09 -21.26
CA LEU A 88 -20.47 -14.12 -20.43
C LEU A 88 -21.96 -14.26 -20.76
N SER A 89 -22.43 -15.50 -20.76
CA SER A 89 -23.85 -15.84 -20.92
C SER A 89 -24.21 -17.13 -20.17
N GLY A 90 -25.51 -17.35 -19.91
CA GLY A 90 -25.99 -18.58 -19.26
C GLY A 90 -25.59 -18.69 -17.78
N PHE A 91 -25.51 -17.55 -17.08
CA PHE A 91 -25.16 -17.44 -15.67
C PHE A 91 -26.39 -17.12 -14.80
N GLU A 92 -26.26 -17.28 -13.49
CA GLU A 92 -27.24 -16.78 -12.52
C GLU A 92 -26.78 -15.46 -11.90
N VAL A 93 -27.70 -14.52 -11.73
CA VAL A 93 -27.49 -13.31 -10.93
C VAL A 93 -28.08 -13.53 -9.55
N GLY A 94 -27.22 -13.62 -8.55
CA GLY A 94 -27.58 -13.74 -7.15
C GLY A 94 -27.36 -12.44 -6.38
N ARG A 95 -27.82 -12.41 -5.12
CA ARG A 95 -27.39 -11.36 -4.18
C ARG A 95 -25.99 -11.68 -3.65
N SER A 96 -25.18 -10.64 -3.52
CA SER A 96 -23.87 -10.72 -2.87
C SER A 96 -23.99 -11.11 -1.39
N THR A 97 -23.01 -11.86 -0.89
CA THR A 97 -22.88 -12.12 0.54
C THR A 97 -22.55 -10.82 1.29
N ASN A 98 -23.02 -10.71 2.54
CA ASN A 98 -22.68 -9.57 3.41
C ASN A 98 -21.34 -9.72 4.13
N LEU A 99 -20.62 -10.81 3.88
CA LEU A 99 -19.29 -11.08 4.41
C LEU A 99 -18.28 -11.09 3.27
N TYR A 100 -17.08 -10.60 3.57
CA TYR A 100 -15.93 -10.54 2.68
C TYR A 100 -16.21 -9.85 1.34
N LYS A 101 -17.06 -8.80 1.34
CA LYS A 101 -17.37 -8.02 0.14
C LYS A 101 -16.11 -7.36 -0.44
N ILE A 102 -15.85 -7.62 -1.70
CA ILE A 102 -14.76 -6.99 -2.49
C ILE A 102 -15.27 -5.86 -3.41
N THR A 103 -16.59 -5.71 -3.52
CA THR A 103 -17.27 -4.67 -4.29
C THR A 103 -18.54 -4.24 -3.55
N ASP A 104 -18.97 -3.00 -3.78
CA ASP A 104 -20.23 -2.46 -3.26
C ASP A 104 -21.44 -2.89 -4.10
N ASN A 105 -21.23 -3.55 -5.23
CA ASN A 105 -22.33 -4.07 -6.04
C ASN A 105 -23.15 -5.10 -5.23
N PRO A 106 -24.48 -4.92 -5.11
CA PRO A 106 -25.33 -5.81 -4.33
C PRO A 106 -25.60 -7.16 -5.01
N LEU A 107 -25.19 -7.30 -6.27
CA LEU A 107 -25.36 -8.48 -7.10
C LEU A 107 -24.04 -9.24 -7.28
N ALA A 108 -24.16 -10.52 -7.57
CA ALA A 108 -23.05 -11.41 -7.85
C ALA A 108 -23.39 -12.33 -9.02
N ILE A 109 -22.41 -12.62 -9.85
CA ILE A 109 -22.54 -13.61 -10.93
C ILE A 109 -22.20 -14.99 -10.38
N ARG A 110 -23.04 -15.98 -10.66
CA ARG A 110 -22.80 -17.37 -10.30
C ARG A 110 -22.74 -18.22 -11.56
N PHE A 111 -21.64 -18.94 -11.71
CA PHE A 111 -21.46 -19.85 -12.83
C PHE A 111 -22.31 -21.09 -12.62
N LEU A 112 -22.98 -21.48 -13.69
CA LEU A 112 -23.77 -22.69 -13.84
C LEU A 112 -23.04 -23.63 -14.82
N PRO A 113 -23.41 -24.92 -14.88
CA PRO A 113 -22.88 -25.82 -15.91
C PRO A 113 -23.12 -25.32 -17.34
N SER A 114 -24.13 -24.49 -17.55
CA SER A 114 -24.47 -23.85 -18.84
C SER A 114 -23.75 -22.53 -19.09
N THR A 115 -22.96 -22.01 -18.15
CA THR A 115 -22.30 -20.72 -18.30
C THR A 115 -21.21 -20.81 -19.35
N ASN A 116 -21.26 -19.92 -20.33
CA ASN A 116 -20.23 -19.77 -21.36
C ASN A 116 -19.48 -18.46 -21.14
N MET A 117 -18.15 -18.53 -21.21
CA MET A 117 -17.24 -17.40 -21.07
C MET A 117 -16.26 -17.43 -22.23
N THR A 118 -16.32 -16.41 -23.10
CA THR A 118 -15.47 -16.34 -24.30
C THR A 118 -14.67 -15.05 -24.31
N LYS A 119 -13.37 -15.17 -24.57
CA LYS A 119 -12.48 -14.03 -24.74
C LYS A 119 -12.86 -13.28 -26.02
N ILE A 120 -12.87 -11.95 -25.95
CA ILE A 120 -13.18 -11.07 -27.09
C ILE A 120 -12.12 -9.95 -27.19
N GLU A 121 -11.78 -9.55 -28.41
CA GLU A 121 -10.68 -8.60 -28.67
C GLU A 121 -11.15 -7.15 -28.83
N ASN A 122 -12.32 -6.93 -29.45
CA ASN A 122 -12.84 -5.59 -29.69
C ASN A 122 -14.37 -5.58 -29.59
N ILE A 123 -14.89 -4.68 -28.76
CA ILE A 123 -16.33 -4.47 -28.51
C ILE A 123 -16.80 -3.07 -28.90
N GLY A 124 -15.94 -2.26 -29.51
CA GLY A 124 -16.25 -0.87 -29.88
C GLY A 124 -16.35 0.10 -28.69
N VAL A 125 -16.30 -0.39 -27.45
CA VAL A 125 -16.31 0.42 -26.22
C VAL A 125 -15.05 0.19 -25.39
N THR A 126 -14.60 1.25 -24.72
CA THR A 126 -13.40 1.20 -23.86
C THR A 126 -13.79 0.79 -22.44
N ILE A 127 -13.28 -0.35 -21.99
CA ILE A 127 -13.34 -0.77 -20.58
C ILE A 127 -12.00 -0.45 -19.92
N ASN A 128 -12.03 0.24 -18.77
CA ASN A 128 -10.82 0.57 -18.00
C ASN A 128 -10.00 -0.68 -17.66
N GLN A 129 -8.68 -0.52 -17.51
CA GLN A 129 -7.77 -1.65 -17.23
C GLN A 129 -7.83 -2.11 -15.78
N GLU A 130 -8.05 -1.17 -14.86
CA GLU A 130 -8.01 -1.39 -13.42
C GLU A 130 -9.09 -0.54 -12.76
N LYS A 131 -9.63 -1.03 -11.64
CA LYS A 131 -10.44 -0.23 -10.72
C LYS A 131 -10.13 -0.67 -9.29
N PHE A 132 -9.86 0.32 -8.44
CA PHE A 132 -9.56 0.11 -7.03
C PHE A 132 -10.69 0.68 -6.16
N MET A 133 -11.09 -0.08 -5.15
CA MET A 133 -12.05 0.32 -4.12
C MET A 133 -11.29 0.85 -2.89
N LEU A 134 -10.51 1.91 -3.11
CA LEU A 134 -9.59 2.46 -2.11
C LEU A 134 -10.34 2.99 -0.89
N GLN A 135 -9.87 2.59 0.29
CA GLN A 135 -10.38 3.04 1.57
C GLN A 135 -9.28 3.71 2.40
N ASN A 136 -9.70 4.73 3.15
CA ASN A 136 -8.84 5.42 4.10
C ASN A 136 -8.73 4.68 5.43
N SER A 137 -7.83 5.16 6.29
CA SER A 137 -7.60 4.59 7.62
C SER A 137 -8.85 4.49 8.52
N ASN A 138 -9.76 5.46 8.47
CA ASN A 138 -10.99 5.44 9.27
C ASN A 138 -11.92 4.29 8.85
N HIS A 139 -12.09 4.07 7.54
CA HIS A 139 -12.88 2.96 7.03
C HIS A 139 -12.25 1.61 7.35
N LEU A 140 -10.92 1.48 7.30
CA LEU A 140 -10.24 0.26 7.76
C LEU A 140 -10.51 -0.03 9.23
N GLN A 141 -10.53 1.00 10.07
CA GLN A 141 -10.85 0.83 11.48
C GLN A 141 -12.28 0.36 11.70
N ALA A 142 -13.25 0.91 10.97
CA ALA A 142 -14.63 0.48 11.02
C ALA A 142 -14.81 -0.97 10.55
N LEU A 143 -14.03 -1.41 9.56
CA LEU A 143 -14.09 -2.76 9.01
C LEU A 143 -13.29 -3.80 9.81
N ALA A 144 -12.35 -3.35 10.65
CA ALA A 144 -11.43 -4.24 11.32
C ALA A 144 -12.14 -5.30 12.18
N ASN A 145 -11.72 -6.56 12.04
CA ASN A 145 -12.31 -7.71 12.74
C ASN A 145 -13.79 -8.01 12.41
N THR A 146 -14.46 -7.24 11.56
CA THR A 146 -15.88 -7.45 11.21
C THR A 146 -16.09 -8.52 10.14
N ASN A 147 -15.07 -8.73 9.29
CA ASN A 147 -15.14 -9.57 8.08
C ASN A 147 -16.24 -9.14 7.09
N LEU A 148 -16.76 -7.90 7.17
CA LEU A 148 -17.84 -7.42 6.29
C LEU A 148 -17.34 -7.17 4.85
N ALA A 149 -16.17 -6.55 4.73
CA ALA A 149 -15.59 -6.17 3.45
C ALA A 149 -14.07 -6.36 3.45
N LEU A 150 -13.53 -6.50 2.24
CA LEU A 150 -12.12 -6.64 1.91
C LEU A 150 -11.70 -5.42 1.06
N PRO A 151 -11.41 -4.26 1.68
CA PRO A 151 -11.16 -3.03 0.95
C PRO A 151 -9.81 -3.03 0.23
N ASP A 152 -9.58 -2.02 -0.61
CA ASP A 152 -8.26 -1.73 -1.17
C ASP A 152 -7.62 -0.56 -0.43
N VAL A 153 -6.29 -0.49 -0.39
CA VAL A 153 -5.54 0.57 0.27
C VAL A 153 -4.35 1.01 -0.55
N VAL A 154 -3.95 2.26 -0.36
CA VAL A 154 -2.73 2.82 -0.93
C VAL A 154 -1.88 3.42 0.17
N GLY A 155 -0.57 3.35 0.02
CA GLY A 155 0.35 3.84 1.03
C GLY A 155 1.81 3.62 0.67
N GLN A 156 2.66 4.22 1.49
CA GLN A 156 4.09 4.16 1.39
C GLN A 156 4.65 2.98 2.21
N VAL A 157 5.40 2.10 1.55
CA VAL A 157 6.30 1.11 2.15
C VAL A 157 7.41 1.85 2.90
N MET A 158 7.39 1.77 4.23
CA MET A 158 8.39 2.41 5.10
C MET A 158 9.50 1.45 5.50
N PHE A 159 9.13 0.21 5.81
CA PHE A 159 10.04 -0.81 6.29
C PHE A 159 9.46 -2.20 6.01
N VAL A 160 10.31 -3.16 5.71
CA VAL A 160 9.93 -4.56 5.49
C VAL A 160 10.78 -5.44 6.41
N GLN A 161 10.11 -6.33 7.14
CA GLN A 161 10.71 -7.30 8.03
C GLN A 161 10.25 -8.71 7.63
N GLY A 162 11.15 -9.68 7.66
CA GLY A 162 10.81 -11.08 7.44
C GLY A 162 12.07 -11.91 7.31
N SER A 163 11.91 -13.22 7.40
CA SER A 163 12.97 -14.16 7.03
C SER A 163 13.14 -14.18 5.51
N ASN A 164 14.35 -14.54 5.05
CA ASN A 164 14.62 -14.83 3.64
C ASN A 164 14.24 -13.70 2.67
N LEU A 165 14.42 -12.41 3.05
CA LEU A 165 14.00 -11.26 2.23
C LEU A 165 14.67 -11.19 0.85
N HIS A 166 15.85 -11.77 0.71
CA HIS A 166 16.60 -11.79 -0.55
C HIS A 166 16.29 -13.01 -1.42
N ASP A 167 15.52 -13.98 -0.91
CA ASP A 167 15.06 -15.13 -1.68
C ASP A 167 13.69 -14.83 -2.32
N GLY A 168 13.71 -14.53 -3.62
CA GLY A 168 12.50 -14.24 -4.40
C GLY A 168 11.53 -15.42 -4.54
N THR A 169 11.91 -16.62 -4.10
CA THR A 169 11.05 -17.82 -4.12
C THR A 169 10.38 -18.09 -2.78
N SER A 170 10.87 -17.46 -1.70
CA SER A 170 10.37 -17.68 -0.36
C SER A 170 8.92 -17.22 -0.19
N LYS A 171 8.08 -18.15 0.28
CA LYS A 171 6.65 -17.93 0.59
C LYS A 171 6.40 -17.61 2.06
N GLU A 172 7.46 -17.52 2.87
CA GLU A 172 7.35 -17.22 4.29
C GLU A 172 6.79 -15.83 4.54
N ARG A 173 6.20 -15.61 5.72
CA ARG A 173 5.66 -14.30 6.09
C ARG A 173 6.67 -13.19 5.91
N LEU A 174 6.20 -12.05 5.42
CA LEU A 174 6.82 -10.77 5.68
C LEU A 174 5.81 -9.79 6.28
N VAL A 175 6.31 -8.87 7.08
CA VAL A 175 5.56 -7.78 7.69
C VAL A 175 6.10 -6.47 7.14
N MET A 176 5.20 -5.60 6.69
CA MET A 176 5.54 -4.32 6.13
C MET A 176 4.90 -3.20 6.94
N ARG A 177 5.72 -2.24 7.37
CA ARG A 177 5.25 -0.97 7.90
C ARG A 177 4.79 -0.12 6.73
N PHE A 178 3.50 0.14 6.68
CA PHE A 178 2.83 0.78 5.56
C PHE A 178 2.19 2.07 6.03
N LYS A 179 2.74 3.20 5.60
CA LYS A 179 2.21 4.53 5.91
C LYS A 179 1.09 4.83 4.93
N MET A 180 -0.14 4.83 5.41
CA MET A 180 -1.30 5.26 4.63
C MET A 180 -1.36 6.80 4.61
N ASP A 181 -2.54 7.42 4.72
CA ASP A 181 -2.78 8.86 4.84
C ASP A 181 -1.79 9.57 5.80
N THR A 182 -1.72 10.91 5.80
CA THR A 182 -0.62 11.79 6.29
C THR A 182 0.07 11.43 7.62
N SER A 183 -0.50 10.58 8.48
CA SER A 183 0.11 10.10 9.73
C SER A 183 -0.18 8.65 10.15
N VAL A 184 -1.04 7.89 9.46
CA VAL A 184 -1.44 6.54 9.92
C VAL A 184 -0.49 5.47 9.40
N ILE A 185 0.01 4.65 10.31
CA ILE A 185 0.85 3.50 9.99
C ILE A 185 0.08 2.23 10.29
N VAL A 186 0.01 1.35 9.30
CA VAL A 186 -0.54 0.01 9.41
C VAL A 186 0.55 -1.04 9.19
N TYR A 187 0.32 -2.27 9.63
CA TYR A 187 1.23 -3.38 9.41
C TYR A 187 0.58 -4.35 8.41
N LEU A 188 1.10 -4.37 7.19
CA LEU A 188 0.67 -5.31 6.17
C LEU A 188 1.40 -6.64 6.36
N GLN A 189 0.67 -7.75 6.32
CA GLN A 189 1.27 -9.08 6.39
C GLN A 189 1.05 -9.80 5.07
N LEU A 190 2.14 -10.11 4.37
CA LEU A 190 2.10 -10.88 3.12
C LEU A 190 2.61 -12.30 3.40
N TRP A 191 1.98 -13.25 2.73
CA TRP A 191 2.27 -14.69 2.82
C TRP A 191 2.17 -15.33 1.45
N GLY A 192 2.68 -16.56 1.30
CA GLY A 192 2.44 -17.35 0.10
C GLY A 192 2.99 -16.67 -1.15
N GLU A 193 2.21 -16.72 -2.23
CA GLU A 193 2.57 -16.11 -3.51
C GLU A 193 2.68 -14.58 -3.45
N ALA A 194 1.92 -13.91 -2.57
CA ALA A 194 2.04 -12.47 -2.43
C ALA A 194 3.41 -12.09 -1.83
N ALA A 195 3.91 -12.89 -0.89
CA ALA A 195 5.22 -12.66 -0.26
C ALA A 195 6.38 -12.98 -1.22
N SER A 196 6.32 -14.10 -1.94
CA SER A 196 7.34 -14.46 -2.94
C SER A 196 7.39 -13.44 -4.09
N THR A 197 6.22 -13.04 -4.61
CA THR A 197 6.12 -12.02 -5.67
C THR A 197 6.74 -10.70 -5.22
N PHE A 198 6.42 -10.25 -4.00
CA PHE A 198 6.99 -9.02 -3.45
C PHE A 198 8.52 -9.10 -3.31
N ARG A 199 9.05 -10.19 -2.75
CA ARG A 199 10.51 -10.42 -2.64
C ARG A 199 11.18 -10.42 -4.01
N SER A 200 10.57 -11.08 -5.01
CA SER A 200 11.07 -11.11 -6.40
C SER A 200 11.15 -9.71 -7.02
N GLN A 201 10.25 -8.80 -6.69
CA GLN A 201 10.27 -7.42 -7.18
C GLN A 201 11.37 -6.58 -6.52
N ILE A 202 11.55 -6.72 -5.20
CA ILE A 202 12.63 -6.04 -4.46
C ILE A 202 14.02 -6.54 -4.90
N SER A 203 14.21 -7.85 -5.01
CA SER A 203 15.52 -8.44 -5.35
C SER A 203 16.01 -8.04 -6.73
N LYS A 204 15.08 -7.79 -7.67
CA LYS A 204 15.39 -7.32 -9.02
C LYS A 204 15.82 -5.84 -9.08
N LYS A 205 15.90 -5.13 -7.93
CA LYS A 205 16.21 -3.68 -7.83
C LYS A 205 15.39 -2.80 -8.78
N LYS A 206 14.24 -3.30 -9.25
CA LYS A 206 13.39 -2.61 -10.24
C LYS A 206 12.55 -1.49 -9.63
N THR A 207 12.57 -1.33 -8.30
CA THR A 207 11.65 -0.45 -7.60
C THR A 207 12.38 0.53 -6.68
N ASN A 208 12.60 1.76 -7.17
CA ASN A 208 12.76 2.94 -6.30
C ASN A 208 11.39 3.48 -5.82
N LYS A 209 10.33 2.70 -6.04
CA LYS A 209 8.94 3.10 -5.78
C LYS A 209 8.55 2.66 -4.38
N ASN A 210 8.40 3.63 -3.50
CA ASN A 210 7.99 3.39 -2.12
C ASN A 210 6.47 3.34 -1.97
N VAL A 211 5.66 3.56 -3.00
CA VAL A 211 4.19 3.55 -2.92
C VAL A 211 3.66 2.25 -3.52
N MET A 212 2.73 1.60 -2.81
CA MET A 212 2.07 0.38 -3.23
C MET A 212 0.55 0.52 -3.07
N VAL A 213 -0.20 -0.09 -3.98
CA VAL A 213 -1.64 -0.34 -3.83
C VAL A 213 -1.80 -1.81 -3.44
N VAL A 214 -2.61 -2.07 -2.42
CA VAL A 214 -2.90 -3.42 -1.93
C VAL A 214 -4.38 -3.63 -1.98
N THR A 215 -4.80 -4.68 -2.68
CA THR A 215 -6.22 -4.95 -2.91
C THR A 215 -6.74 -6.05 -1.99
N THR A 216 -8.05 -6.08 -1.78
CA THR A 216 -8.78 -7.17 -1.11
C THR A 216 -8.27 -7.51 0.29
N ILE A 217 -7.94 -6.49 1.08
CA ILE A 217 -7.30 -6.67 2.38
C ILE A 217 -8.29 -7.05 3.47
N ASN A 218 -7.95 -7.97 4.38
CA ASN A 218 -8.77 -8.23 5.57
C ASN A 218 -8.23 -7.42 6.77
N PRO A 219 -8.86 -6.29 7.15
CA PRO A 219 -8.40 -5.49 8.27
C PRO A 219 -8.67 -6.18 9.60
N LYS A 220 -7.67 -6.16 10.47
CA LYS A 220 -7.73 -6.69 11.83
C LYS A 220 -7.14 -5.69 12.81
N LEU A 221 -7.74 -5.56 13.99
CA LEU A 221 -7.20 -4.72 15.07
C LEU A 221 -6.54 -5.61 16.12
N PHE A 222 -5.27 -5.32 16.43
CA PHE A 222 -4.53 -5.95 17.52
C PHE A 222 -4.10 -4.90 18.55
N GLY A 223 -4.47 -5.13 19.80
CA GLY A 223 -4.03 -4.31 20.93
C GLY A 223 -4.40 -2.83 20.89
N GLY A 224 -5.40 -2.43 20.09
CA GLY A 224 -5.98 -1.08 20.09
C GLY A 224 -5.20 0.00 19.31
N LYS A 225 -4.06 -0.32 18.68
CA LYS A 225 -3.24 0.65 17.92
C LYS A 225 -2.67 0.15 16.59
N SER A 226 -2.82 -1.14 16.28
CA SER A 226 -2.17 -1.75 15.12
C SER A 226 -3.18 -2.47 14.24
N TYR A 227 -3.13 -2.18 12.95
CA TYR A 227 -3.93 -2.87 11.94
C TYR A 227 -3.09 -3.99 11.31
N GLU A 228 -3.58 -5.22 11.35
CA GLU A 228 -3.06 -6.33 10.56
C GLU A 228 -3.94 -6.47 9.30
N VAL A 229 -3.28 -6.55 8.15
CA VAL A 229 -3.93 -6.91 6.88
C VAL A 229 -3.56 -8.34 6.54
N LYS A 230 -4.58 -9.21 6.44
CA LYS A 230 -4.42 -10.61 6.02
C LYS A 230 -4.93 -10.82 4.60
N ASN A 231 -4.15 -11.52 3.78
CA ASN A 231 -4.68 -12.35 2.69
C ASN A 231 -4.89 -13.77 3.25
N HIS A 232 -5.97 -14.48 2.86
CA HIS A 232 -6.30 -15.86 3.31
C HIS A 232 -5.07 -16.77 3.15
N THR A 233 -4.56 -17.48 4.18
CA THR A 233 -5.08 -18.72 4.83
C THR A 233 -4.52 -18.86 6.29
N LEU A 234 -5.24 -19.54 7.21
CA LEU A 234 -4.91 -19.82 8.66
C LEU A 234 -3.94 -21.04 8.82
N HIS A 235 -3.07 -21.26 9.84
CA HIS A 235 -3.13 -21.20 11.33
C HIS A 235 -1.74 -21.00 12.04
N GLN A 236 -1.76 -20.71 13.36
CA GLN A 236 -0.72 -20.27 14.36
C GLN A 236 0.01 -21.40 15.15
N PRO A 237 0.95 -21.17 16.13
CA PRO A 237 1.43 -19.91 16.76
C PRO A 237 2.96 -19.67 16.84
N ILE A 238 3.34 -18.40 17.09
CA ILE A 238 4.64 -17.99 17.64
C ILE A 238 4.50 -17.88 19.17
N ARG A 239 5.42 -18.49 19.92
CA ARG A 239 5.72 -18.14 21.31
C ARG A 239 6.80 -17.05 21.30
N ASP A 240 6.46 -15.89 21.85
CA ASP A 240 7.14 -15.25 23.00
C ASP A 240 6.63 -13.81 23.10
N ASP A 241 5.79 -13.59 24.11
CA ASP A 241 5.28 -12.28 24.49
C ASP A 241 6.37 -11.45 25.17
N VAL A 242 6.51 -10.20 24.75
CA VAL A 242 6.95 -9.12 25.65
C VAL A 242 5.87 -8.04 25.60
N ASP A 243 5.21 -7.82 26.73
CA ASP A 243 4.15 -6.82 26.85
C ASP A 243 4.76 -5.42 27.12
N TYR A 244 4.83 -4.59 26.08
CA TYR A 244 5.30 -3.21 26.17
C TYR A 244 4.20 -2.21 26.56
N ARG A 245 2.96 -2.66 26.83
CA ARG A 245 1.82 -1.77 27.16
C ARG A 245 2.07 -0.93 28.40
N GLU A 246 2.79 -1.48 29.39
CA GLU A 246 3.16 -0.74 30.60
C GLU A 246 4.11 0.44 30.32
N SER A 247 4.98 0.32 29.32
CA SER A 247 5.92 1.37 28.92
C SER A 247 5.24 2.48 28.14
N ILE A 248 4.25 2.13 27.32
CA ILE A 248 3.53 3.08 26.46
C ILE A 248 2.51 3.92 27.26
N ASN A 249 1.90 3.36 28.30
CA ASN A 249 0.95 4.08 29.15
C ASN A 249 1.58 5.22 29.98
N LYS A 250 2.92 5.31 30.01
CA LYS A 250 3.66 6.39 30.69
C LYS A 250 3.93 7.61 29.79
N ILE A 251 3.62 7.54 28.49
CA ILE A 251 3.90 8.60 27.53
C ILE A 251 2.61 9.40 27.26
N LYS A 252 2.56 10.66 27.72
CA LYS A 252 1.45 11.58 27.45
C LYS A 252 1.73 12.31 26.12
N LEU A 253 0.95 12.01 25.07
CA LEU A 253 1.05 12.68 23.77
C LEU A 253 -0.09 13.70 23.62
N THR A 254 0.26 14.95 23.33
CA THR A 254 -0.69 16.03 23.02
C THR A 254 -0.43 16.50 21.59
N PRO A 255 -1.43 16.52 20.69
CA PRO A 255 -1.24 16.97 19.31
C PRO A 255 -0.98 18.48 19.24
N THR A 256 0.02 18.86 18.45
CA THR A 256 0.49 20.24 18.32
C THR A 256 -0.33 21.01 17.26
N LEU A 257 -1.09 22.03 17.68
CA LEU A 257 -1.98 22.87 16.85
C LEU A 257 -1.31 24.16 16.37
N LEU A 258 -0.21 24.06 15.59
CA LEU A 258 0.64 25.22 15.23
C LEU A 258 0.88 25.34 13.72
N ILE A 259 0.84 26.56 13.18
CA ILE A 259 1.18 26.89 11.77
C ILE A 259 2.43 27.76 11.72
N ASP A 260 3.40 27.37 10.89
CA ASP A 260 4.61 28.13 10.58
C ASP A 260 4.45 28.93 9.27
N TYR A 261 3.98 30.17 9.40
CA TYR A 261 3.77 31.07 8.27
C TYR A 261 5.07 31.50 7.59
N SER A 262 6.21 31.51 8.31
CA SER A 262 7.48 31.98 7.76
C SER A 262 8.02 31.02 6.71
N THR A 263 7.95 29.72 6.99
CA THR A 263 8.32 28.67 6.03
C THR A 263 7.34 28.65 4.86
N LEU A 264 6.03 28.75 5.13
CA LEU A 264 5.03 28.78 4.06
C LEU A 264 5.22 29.98 3.12
N LYS A 265 5.59 31.14 3.67
CA LYS A 265 5.90 32.34 2.90
C LYS A 265 7.18 32.17 2.07
N ALA A 266 8.24 31.61 2.65
CA ALA A 266 9.49 31.33 1.94
C ALA A 266 9.29 30.35 0.77
N LEU A 267 8.34 29.41 0.92
CA LEU A 267 7.98 28.46 -0.12
C LEU A 267 6.92 29.00 -1.11
N GLY A 268 6.39 30.21 -0.89
CA GLY A 268 5.31 30.78 -1.71
C GLY A 268 3.94 30.12 -1.51
N LEU A 269 3.78 29.30 -0.47
CA LEU A 269 2.60 28.48 -0.17
C LEU A 269 1.67 29.11 0.89
N GLU A 270 2.04 30.26 1.45
CA GLU A 270 1.31 30.93 2.54
C GLU A 270 -0.17 31.16 2.19
N ASN A 271 -0.44 31.66 0.98
CA ASN A 271 -1.80 31.95 0.55
C ASN A 271 -2.61 30.68 0.26
N ASP A 272 -1.99 29.67 -0.35
CA ASP A 272 -2.66 28.42 -0.72
C ASP A 272 -3.01 27.58 0.51
N VAL A 273 -2.06 27.47 1.45
CA VAL A 273 -2.25 26.75 2.71
C VAL A 273 -3.17 27.54 3.63
N GLY A 274 -3.04 28.87 3.70
CA GLY A 274 -3.96 29.73 4.45
C GLY A 274 -5.40 29.63 3.93
N TRP A 275 -5.59 29.65 2.61
CA TRP A 275 -6.89 29.44 1.99
C TRP A 275 -7.47 28.06 2.30
N MET A 276 -6.66 27.00 2.15
CA MET A 276 -7.09 25.63 2.42
C MET A 276 -7.54 25.45 3.87
N LEU A 277 -6.78 25.96 4.84
CA LEU A 277 -7.11 25.85 6.26
C LEU A 277 -8.35 26.66 6.64
N ASN A 278 -8.57 27.80 5.98
CA ASN A 278 -9.80 28.58 6.12
C ASN A 278 -11.01 27.87 5.52
N ALA A 279 -10.88 27.29 4.33
CA ALA A 279 -11.94 26.54 3.64
C ALA A 279 -12.37 25.29 4.43
N LEU A 280 -11.45 24.70 5.19
CA LEU A 280 -11.72 23.56 6.08
C LEU A 280 -12.26 23.97 7.47
N GLY A 281 -12.40 25.27 7.74
CA GLY A 281 -12.83 25.77 9.05
C GLY A 281 -11.81 25.52 10.18
N LEU A 282 -10.57 25.20 9.81
CA LEU A 282 -9.51 24.79 10.74
C LEU A 282 -8.67 25.97 11.22
N LEU A 283 -8.69 27.10 10.49
CA LEU A 283 -7.86 28.26 10.79
C LEU A 283 -8.09 28.82 12.21
N GLN A 284 -9.33 28.77 12.70
CA GLN A 284 -9.71 29.27 14.04
C GLN A 284 -9.15 28.44 15.20
N PHE A 285 -8.67 27.22 14.94
CA PHE A 285 -8.13 26.31 15.96
C PHE A 285 -6.60 26.28 15.98
N MET A 286 -5.96 27.06 15.11
CA MET A 286 -4.52 27.06 14.93
C MET A 286 -3.92 28.33 15.54
N GLU A 287 -2.98 28.18 16.48
CA GLU A 287 -2.21 29.31 16.97
C GLU A 287 -1.10 29.65 15.95
N SER A 288 -1.01 30.93 15.54
CA SER A 288 0.09 31.40 14.72
C SER A 288 1.37 31.37 15.55
N VAL A 289 2.34 30.56 15.14
CA VAL A 289 3.62 30.49 15.84
C VAL A 289 4.63 31.38 15.14
N CYS A 290 4.92 32.53 15.75
CA CYS A 290 6.18 33.25 15.52
C CYS A 290 7.31 32.65 16.38
N ARG A 291 7.57 31.34 16.27
CA ARG A 291 8.76 30.74 16.90
C ARG A 291 9.64 30.11 15.84
N GLU A 292 10.91 30.46 15.96
CA GLU A 292 12.01 29.98 15.16
C GLU A 292 12.14 28.47 15.37
N ILE A 293 12.10 27.72 14.27
CA ILE A 293 11.96 26.24 14.20
C ILE A 293 13.11 25.51 14.92
N TYR A 294 14.23 26.19 15.13
CA TYR A 294 15.40 25.68 15.81
C TYR A 294 15.73 26.63 16.95
N GLU A 295 15.95 26.10 18.15
CA GLU A 295 16.56 26.85 19.25
C GLU A 295 17.87 27.49 18.77
N GLU A 296 18.23 28.64 19.34
CA GLU A 296 19.35 29.46 18.87
C GLU A 296 20.66 28.68 18.79
N GLU A 297 20.89 27.81 19.77
CA GLU A 297 22.04 26.90 19.86
C GLU A 297 22.09 25.91 18.68
N ILE A 298 20.94 25.44 18.21
CA ILE A 298 20.84 24.50 17.09
C ILE A 298 21.13 25.21 15.76
N ARG A 299 20.67 26.46 15.61
CA ARG A 299 21.00 27.27 14.43
C ARG A 299 22.48 27.58 14.36
N GLN A 300 23.05 27.99 15.48
CA GLN A 300 24.48 28.27 15.59
C GLN A 300 25.31 27.03 15.29
N PHE A 301 24.91 25.86 15.80
CA PHE A 301 25.52 24.59 15.45
C PHE A 301 25.51 24.35 13.92
N PHE A 302 24.35 24.41 13.26
CA PHE A 302 24.27 24.12 11.82
C PHE A 302 25.03 25.10 10.94
N VAL A 303 25.08 26.38 11.31
CA VAL A 303 25.78 27.41 10.51
C VAL A 303 27.30 27.29 10.65
N THR A 304 27.79 26.79 11.80
CA THR A 304 29.22 26.82 12.12
C THR A 304 29.87 25.45 12.11
N VAL A 305 29.09 24.37 12.01
CA VAL A 305 29.63 23.01 12.00
C VAL A 305 30.52 22.79 10.78
N SER A 306 31.73 22.32 11.03
CA SER A 306 32.72 21.95 10.03
C SER A 306 33.41 20.66 10.44
N LEU A 307 33.75 19.83 9.46
CA LEU A 307 34.42 18.56 9.67
C LEU A 307 35.86 18.67 9.15
N ALA A 308 36.83 18.34 9.98
CA ALA A 308 38.24 18.28 9.59
C ALA A 308 38.84 16.91 9.86
N PHE A 309 39.84 16.55 9.05
CA PHE A 309 40.58 15.30 9.18
C PHE A 309 42.06 15.60 9.42
N THR A 310 42.71 14.73 10.21
CA THR A 310 44.15 14.84 10.46
C THR A 310 44.97 14.62 9.18
N ARG A 311 44.46 13.81 8.24
CA ARG A 311 45.06 13.56 6.92
C ARG A 311 44.00 13.74 5.83
N MET A 312 44.10 14.85 5.10
CA MET A 312 43.17 15.15 4.00
C MET A 312 43.30 14.18 2.81
N SER A 313 44.43 13.47 2.68
CA SER A 313 44.68 12.52 1.59
C SER A 313 44.08 11.12 1.84
N SER A 314 43.65 10.81 3.06
CA SER A 314 42.97 9.57 3.43
C SER A 314 42.14 9.84 4.69
N PRO A 315 40.97 10.49 4.53
CA PRO A 315 40.16 10.98 5.63
C PRO A 315 39.37 9.83 6.26
N LEU A 316 40.01 9.11 7.17
CA LEU A 316 39.35 8.05 7.93
C LEU A 316 38.44 8.63 9.01
N ALA A 317 37.27 8.01 9.20
CA ALA A 317 36.29 8.48 10.17
C ALA A 317 36.77 8.45 11.63
N ARG A 318 37.69 7.53 11.94
CA ARG A 318 38.37 7.51 13.25
C ARG A 318 39.21 8.75 13.53
N ASP A 319 39.63 9.47 12.49
CA ASP A 319 40.53 10.62 12.55
C ASP A 319 39.79 11.96 12.32
N GLY A 320 38.45 11.91 12.21
CA GLY A 320 37.59 13.07 11.97
C GLY A 320 37.22 13.82 13.24
N ILE A 321 37.25 15.15 13.16
CA ILE A 321 36.88 16.07 14.25
C ILE A 321 35.86 17.08 13.73
N LEU A 322 34.72 17.14 14.39
CA LEU A 322 33.70 18.17 14.18
C LEU A 322 34.04 19.40 15.02
N TYR A 323 34.05 20.56 14.39
CA TYR A 323 34.16 21.88 15.04
C TYR A 323 32.85 22.62 14.85
N PHE A 324 32.36 23.30 15.87
CA PHE A 324 31.15 24.11 15.80
C PHE A 324 31.18 25.18 16.89
N THR A 325 30.31 26.17 16.80
CA THR A 325 30.22 27.29 17.74
C THR A 325 28.79 27.36 18.28
N ILE A 326 28.67 27.48 19.59
CA ILE A 326 27.39 27.70 20.29
C ILE A 326 27.62 28.81 21.31
N ASN A 327 26.74 29.81 21.34
CA ASN A 327 26.78 30.99 22.20
C ASN A 327 28.12 31.74 22.18
N GLY A 328 28.80 31.76 21.03
CA GLY A 328 30.11 32.41 20.83
C GLY A 328 31.31 31.57 21.30
N GLU A 329 31.07 30.42 21.91
CA GLU A 329 32.10 29.48 22.37
C GLU A 329 32.37 28.41 21.29
N HIS A 330 33.65 28.11 21.07
CA HIS A 330 34.07 27.12 20.08
C HIS A 330 34.20 25.74 20.71
N TYR A 331 33.48 24.77 20.14
CA TYR A 331 33.47 23.39 20.56
C TYR A 331 34.07 22.49 19.49
N ASN A 332 34.63 21.37 19.94
CA ASN A 332 34.99 20.28 19.05
C ASN A 332 34.66 18.92 19.68
N ILE A 333 34.35 17.95 18.82
CA ILE A 333 34.13 16.56 19.21
C ILE A 333 34.66 15.63 18.13
N SER A 334 35.41 14.59 18.52
CA SER A 334 35.84 13.57 17.56
C SER A 334 34.66 12.67 17.17
N ILE A 335 34.62 12.23 15.92
CA ILE A 335 33.57 11.34 15.42
C ILE A 335 33.42 10.07 16.29
N PRO A 336 34.50 9.39 16.74
CA PRO A 336 34.35 8.23 17.63
C PRO A 336 33.73 8.57 19.00
N ARG A 337 33.98 9.77 19.51
CA ARG A 337 33.39 10.23 20.79
C ARG A 337 31.92 10.57 20.61
N LEU A 338 31.56 11.22 19.50
CA LEU A 338 30.16 11.48 19.13
C LEU A 338 29.39 10.18 18.92
N GLY A 339 29.96 9.21 18.18
CA GLY A 339 29.36 7.89 17.96
C GLY A 339 29.07 7.16 19.26
N ARG A 340 30.04 7.11 20.19
CA ARG A 340 29.83 6.51 21.52
C ARG A 340 28.76 7.23 22.34
N ALA A 341 28.70 8.56 22.29
CA ALA A 341 27.67 9.32 22.99
C ALA A 341 26.25 9.04 22.46
N LEU A 342 26.14 8.66 21.17
CA LEU A 342 24.89 8.28 20.51
C LEU A 342 24.61 6.76 20.57
N GLY A 343 25.45 5.99 21.27
CA GLY A 343 25.25 4.55 21.47
C GLY A 343 25.77 3.66 20.34
N PHE A 344 26.61 4.18 19.44
CA PHE A 344 27.27 3.38 18.39
C PHE A 344 28.62 2.81 18.87
N ASP A 345 28.87 1.53 18.58
CA ASP A 345 30.17 0.89 18.83
C ASP A 345 31.05 1.05 17.58
N TYR A 346 32.05 1.93 17.67
CA TYR A 346 32.82 2.39 16.51
C TYR A 346 34.04 1.48 16.29
N GLN A 347 33.84 0.32 15.66
CA GLN A 347 34.93 -0.66 15.44
C GLN A 347 35.58 -0.57 14.05
N ASP A 348 34.90 -0.02 13.04
CA ASP A 348 35.40 0.01 11.66
C ASP A 348 35.57 1.45 11.15
N ALA A 349 36.80 1.79 10.71
CA ALA A 349 37.12 3.11 10.18
C ALA A 349 36.60 3.22 8.74
N ILE A 350 35.42 3.83 8.55
CA ILE A 350 34.93 4.23 7.23
C ILE A 350 35.91 5.26 6.64
N ASP A 351 36.38 5.05 5.40
CA ASP A 351 37.17 6.04 4.66
C ASP A 351 36.21 7.02 3.95
N PHE A 352 36.38 8.32 4.20
CA PHE A 352 35.62 9.39 3.54
C PHE A 352 36.30 9.88 2.26
N GLY A 353 37.37 9.21 1.80
CA GLY A 353 38.05 9.50 0.54
C GLY A 353 37.17 9.21 -0.68
N PRO A 354 37.50 9.76 -1.86
CA PRO A 354 36.80 9.42 -3.09
C PRO A 354 36.94 7.92 -3.38
N GLU A 355 35.82 7.23 -3.63
CA GLU A 355 35.85 5.85 -4.09
C GLU A 355 36.65 5.79 -5.40
N GLU A 356 37.81 5.11 -5.41
CA GLU A 356 38.43 4.68 -6.65
C GLU A 356 37.49 3.66 -7.29
N HIS A 357 36.62 4.11 -8.20
CA HIS A 357 35.96 3.23 -9.14
C HIS A 357 37.03 2.57 -10.00
N GLY A 358 37.47 1.38 -9.58
CA GLY A 358 38.31 0.52 -10.39
C GLY A 358 37.57 0.18 -11.68
N ASN A 359 38.22 0.47 -12.81
CA ASN A 359 37.85 -0.13 -14.08
C ASN A 359 37.91 -1.67 -13.95
N ILE A 360 36.76 -2.33 -14.04
CA ILE A 360 36.36 -3.38 -15.01
C ILE A 360 34.91 -3.76 -14.72
#